data_AF-A0A7S3UXL0-F1
#
_entry.id   AF-A0A7S3UXL0-F1
#
_cell.length_a   1.000
_cell.length_b   1.000
_cell.length_c   1.000
_cell.angle_alpha   90.00
_cell.angle_beta   90.00
_cell.angle_gamma   90.00
#
_symmetry.space_group_name_H-M   'P 1'
#
loop_
_entity.id
_entity.type
_entity.pdbx_description
1 polymer ?
#
loop_
_entity_poly.entity_id
_entity_poly.type
_entity_poly.pdbx_seq_one_letter_code
_entity_poly.pdbx_strand_id
1 'polypeptide(L)'
;MEYLRWAMGVPLKPLTAAGLFPSVEQVQAFAEAMPPTAKLNTLLEKFMELSQVGGRYFLCGYDQLRAAAAYLRPLPLRPQDLFKYCLAPCSTRDAAQMRNLYTFAQGHALGQPAPLNVLLPTAPPRTLQEVQELCSKHAALDLYLWLANHFPRHYAELKVVEAQKAHAIRLLRAALEGGAAFEQGGYDHREMSARVRARALAPANRGPGAVALGQHLPSAVPSSGSLSGAGVSTQLGNGNSSRRGKAEEEELATVVFVPEPGLDPEDELLLSDGEEDDSDVELLVDCSSKVEDGK
;
A
#
# COMPACT_ATOMS: atom_id res chain seq x y z
N MET A 1 -30.49 19.49 -3.40
CA MET A 1 -29.60 19.94 -2.30
C MET A 1 -30.15 19.68 -0.89
N GLU A 2 -31.37 19.15 -0.72
CA GLU A 2 -31.94 18.90 0.63
C GLU A 2 -31.21 17.81 1.41
N TYR A 3 -30.81 16.72 0.74
CA TYR A 3 -30.06 15.63 1.36
C TYR A 3 -28.72 16.08 1.97
N LEU A 4 -27.97 16.96 1.28
CA LEU A 4 -26.70 17.48 1.81
C LEU A 4 -26.92 18.36 3.05
N ARG A 5 -27.94 19.22 3.01
CA ARG A 5 -28.30 20.06 4.17
C ARG A 5 -28.74 19.21 5.35
N TRP A 6 -29.52 18.15 5.10
CA TRP A 6 -29.88 17.17 6.12
C TRP A 6 -28.63 16.49 6.70
N ALA A 7 -27.74 15.96 5.87
CA ALA A 7 -26.54 15.25 6.30
C ALA A 7 -25.59 16.13 7.12
N MET A 8 -25.41 17.40 6.76
CA MET A 8 -24.61 18.36 7.55
C MET A 8 -25.28 18.79 8.85
N GLY A 9 -26.60 18.64 8.96
CA GLY A 9 -27.36 18.91 10.18
C GLY A 9 -27.40 17.75 11.17
N VAL A 10 -26.94 16.55 10.79
CA VAL A 10 -26.88 15.39 11.69
C VAL A 10 -25.74 15.58 12.70
N PRO A 11 -25.99 15.49 14.03
CA PRO A 11 -24.95 15.60 15.03
C PRO A 11 -23.96 14.43 14.93
N LEU A 12 -22.66 14.73 15.07
CA LEU A 12 -21.60 13.72 15.02
C LEU A 12 -21.68 12.81 16.25
N LYS A 13 -21.71 11.49 16.01
CA LYS A 13 -21.62 10.49 17.08
C LYS A 13 -20.18 10.47 17.64
N PRO A 14 -19.99 10.55 18.97
CA PRO A 14 -18.67 10.42 19.57
C PRO A 14 -17.99 9.08 19.24
N LEU A 15 -16.67 9.10 19.07
CA LEU A 15 -15.87 7.89 18.83
C LEU A 15 -15.79 7.06 20.12
N THR A 16 -16.10 5.77 20.04
CA THR A 16 -16.18 4.87 21.20
C THR A 16 -14.95 3.99 21.40
N ALA A 17 -14.13 3.81 20.35
CA ALA A 17 -12.97 2.93 20.38
C ALA A 17 -11.87 3.38 19.41
N ALA A 18 -10.62 2.99 19.67
CA ALA A 18 -9.46 3.25 18.83
C ALA A 18 -8.96 1.98 18.12
N GLY A 19 -8.46 2.14 16.90
CA GLY A 19 -7.88 1.05 16.13
C GLY A 19 -6.46 0.72 16.59
N LEU A 20 -6.16 -0.56 16.77
CA LEU A 20 -4.84 -1.10 17.05
C LEU A 20 -4.33 -1.88 15.85
N PHE A 21 -3.02 -1.84 15.65
CA PHE A 21 -2.34 -2.57 14.60
C PHE A 21 -1.09 -3.23 15.17
N PRO A 22 -0.78 -4.47 14.79
CA PRO A 22 0.36 -5.18 15.37
C PRO A 22 1.69 -4.55 15.00
N SER A 23 2.61 -4.50 15.96
CA SER A 23 3.99 -4.05 15.71
C SER A 23 4.80 -5.15 15.01
N VAL A 24 5.90 -4.74 14.38
CA VAL A 24 6.82 -5.67 13.69
C VAL A 24 7.36 -6.72 14.67
N GLU A 25 7.70 -6.29 15.88
CA GLU A 25 8.25 -7.11 16.97
C GLU A 25 7.22 -8.13 17.46
N GLN A 26 5.95 -7.73 17.60
CA GLN A 26 4.87 -8.63 18.00
C GLN A 26 4.64 -9.73 16.96
N VAL A 27 4.63 -9.37 15.68
CA VAL A 27 4.47 -10.35 14.59
C VAL A 27 5.68 -11.28 14.52
N GLN A 28 6.89 -10.77 14.72
CA GLN A 28 8.09 -11.59 14.77
C GLN A 28 8.06 -12.58 15.93
N ALA A 29 7.78 -12.12 17.15
CA ALA A 29 7.69 -12.99 18.33
C ALA A 29 6.61 -14.06 18.15
N PHE A 30 5.47 -13.71 17.53
CA PHE A 30 4.43 -14.67 17.19
C PHE A 30 4.88 -15.69 16.13
N ALA A 31 5.65 -15.26 15.12
CA ALA A 31 6.20 -16.15 14.10
C ALA A 31 7.20 -17.15 14.70
N GLU A 32 7.99 -16.74 15.69
CA GLU A 32 8.95 -17.60 16.41
C GLU A 32 8.26 -18.64 17.29
N ALA A 33 7.09 -18.31 17.87
CA ALA A 33 6.30 -19.24 18.68
C ALA A 33 5.49 -20.26 17.84
N MET A 34 5.36 -20.03 16.53
CA MET A 34 4.56 -20.84 15.63
C MET A 34 5.42 -21.85 14.85
N PRO A 35 4.82 -22.90 14.25
CA PRO A 35 5.58 -23.85 13.46
C PRO A 35 6.36 -23.14 12.33
N PRO A 36 7.64 -23.50 12.09
CA PRO A 36 8.49 -22.82 11.11
C PRO A 36 7.99 -22.96 9.66
N THR A 37 7.04 -23.85 9.41
CA THR A 37 6.38 -24.03 8.10
C THR A 37 5.26 -23.01 7.84
N ALA A 38 4.82 -22.28 8.87
CA ALA A 38 3.73 -21.33 8.76
C ALA A 38 4.12 -20.10 7.92
N LYS A 39 3.29 -19.76 6.94
CA LYS A 39 3.48 -18.58 6.08
C LYS A 39 2.88 -17.33 6.72
N LEU A 40 3.45 -16.16 6.41
CA LEU A 40 3.05 -14.89 7.01
C LEU A 40 1.55 -14.59 6.88
N ASN A 41 0.93 -14.90 5.73
CA ASN A 41 -0.51 -14.71 5.54
C ASN A 41 -1.35 -15.50 6.57
N THR A 42 -1.01 -16.77 6.81
CA THR A 42 -1.69 -17.61 7.81
C THR A 42 -1.32 -17.22 9.24
N LEU A 43 -0.09 -16.75 9.47
CA LEU A 43 0.32 -16.21 10.77
C LEU A 43 -0.49 -14.97 11.13
N LEU A 44 -0.69 -14.04 10.19
CA LEU A 44 -1.49 -12.83 10.41
C LEU A 44 -2.96 -13.17 10.71
N GLU A 45 -3.54 -14.13 9.98
CA GLU A 45 -4.91 -14.61 10.27
C GLU A 45 -5.02 -15.12 11.70
N LYS A 46 -4.13 -16.03 12.11
CA LYS A 46 -4.12 -16.59 13.47
C LYS A 46 -3.80 -15.55 14.53
N PHE A 47 -2.90 -14.61 14.24
CA PHE A 47 -2.57 -13.53 15.15
C PHE A 47 -3.84 -12.74 15.48
N MET A 48 -4.61 -12.37 14.46
CA MET A 48 -5.84 -11.59 14.60
C MET A 48 -6.96 -12.39 15.28
N GLU A 49 -7.05 -13.70 15.05
CA GLU A 49 -8.00 -14.59 15.74
C GLU A 49 -7.69 -14.76 17.23
N LEU A 50 -6.42 -14.80 17.60
CA LEU A 50 -5.97 -15.04 18.98
C LEU A 50 -5.79 -13.76 19.80
N SER A 51 -5.67 -12.60 19.16
CA SER A 51 -5.42 -11.35 19.87
C SER A 51 -6.68 -10.83 20.55
N GLN A 52 -6.53 -10.52 21.84
CA GLN A 52 -7.59 -9.98 22.69
C GLN A 52 -7.29 -8.50 22.94
N VAL A 53 -8.30 -7.65 22.71
CA VAL A 53 -8.21 -6.20 22.91
C VAL A 53 -9.26 -5.75 23.91
N GLY A 54 -8.95 -4.71 24.69
CA GLY A 54 -9.90 -4.15 25.65
C GLY A 54 -11.10 -3.50 24.96
N GLY A 55 -12.23 -3.35 25.66
CA GLY A 55 -13.49 -2.88 25.06
C GLY A 55 -13.49 -1.46 24.45
N ARG A 56 -12.42 -0.68 24.62
CA ARG A 56 -12.21 0.64 23.98
C ARG A 56 -11.27 0.57 22.77
N TYR A 57 -10.92 -0.63 22.33
CA TYR A 57 -10.01 -0.86 21.21
C TYR A 57 -10.59 -1.91 20.27
N PHE A 58 -10.21 -1.84 19.00
CA PHE A 58 -10.47 -2.87 18.00
C PHE A 58 -9.23 -3.04 17.13
N LEU A 59 -9.06 -4.21 16.52
CA LEU A 59 -7.96 -4.42 15.59
C LEU A 59 -8.33 -3.89 14.21
N CYS A 60 -7.43 -3.12 13.60
CA CYS A 60 -7.61 -2.58 12.26
C CYS A 60 -7.70 -3.68 11.20
N GLY A 61 -8.41 -3.39 10.10
CA GLY A 61 -8.50 -4.30 8.96
C GLY A 61 -7.13 -4.57 8.33
N TYR A 62 -6.86 -5.84 7.98
CA TYR A 62 -5.57 -6.30 7.47
C TYR A 62 -5.66 -6.98 6.10
N ASP A 63 -6.77 -6.80 5.37
CA ASP A 63 -7.01 -7.48 4.09
C ASP A 63 -5.94 -7.16 3.03
N GLN A 64 -5.51 -5.90 2.94
CA GLN A 64 -4.45 -5.49 2.02
C GLN A 64 -3.11 -6.12 2.40
N LEU A 65 -2.78 -6.11 3.69
CA LEU A 65 -1.59 -6.76 4.24
C LEU A 65 -1.58 -8.26 3.95
N ARG A 66 -2.72 -8.94 4.17
CA ARG A 66 -2.90 -10.37 3.88
C ARG A 66 -2.72 -10.68 2.39
N ALA A 67 -3.30 -9.85 1.52
CA ALA A 67 -3.16 -10.00 0.08
C ALA A 67 -1.70 -9.80 -0.39
N ALA A 68 -1.00 -8.79 0.14
CA ALA A 68 0.41 -8.57 -0.14
C ALA A 68 1.27 -9.75 0.36
N ALA A 69 1.05 -10.23 1.59
CA ALA A 69 1.74 -11.39 2.15
C ALA A 69 1.49 -12.66 1.33
N ALA A 70 0.27 -12.86 0.83
CA ALA A 70 -0.07 -13.99 -0.03
C ALA A 70 0.65 -13.92 -1.40
N TYR A 71 0.87 -12.71 -1.93
CA TYR A 71 1.57 -12.48 -3.19
C TYR A 71 3.09 -12.68 -3.06
N LEU A 72 3.69 -12.18 -1.98
CA LEU A 72 5.14 -12.27 -1.72
C LEU A 72 5.58 -13.62 -1.13
N ARG A 73 4.64 -14.51 -0.82
CA ARG A 73 4.85 -15.85 -0.23
C ARG A 73 5.97 -16.71 -0.87
N PRO A 74 6.20 -16.69 -2.20
CA PRO A 74 7.25 -17.50 -2.81
C PRO A 74 8.68 -17.07 -2.46
N LEU A 75 8.86 -15.84 -1.97
CA LEU A 75 10.17 -15.26 -1.73
C LEU A 75 10.77 -15.77 -0.40
N PRO A 76 12.08 -16.12 -0.35
CA PRO A 76 12.74 -16.61 0.86
C PRO A 76 13.18 -15.45 1.77
N LEU A 77 12.23 -14.62 2.20
CA LEU A 77 12.48 -13.49 3.11
C LEU A 77 12.20 -13.88 4.57
N ARG A 78 12.90 -13.21 5.50
CA ARG A 78 12.60 -13.32 6.93
C ARG A 78 11.19 -12.77 7.20
N PRO A 79 10.41 -13.34 8.13
CA PRO A 79 9.06 -12.86 8.45
C PRO A 79 9.01 -11.37 8.80
N GLN A 80 10.01 -10.87 9.51
CA GLN A 80 10.15 -9.46 9.87
C GLN A 80 10.25 -8.55 8.64
N ASP A 81 11.12 -8.90 7.69
CA ASP A 81 11.33 -8.12 6.47
C ASP A 81 10.10 -8.22 5.58
N LEU A 82 9.55 -9.43 5.41
CA LEU A 82 8.34 -9.66 4.64
C LEU A 82 7.15 -8.84 5.17
N PHE A 83 7.00 -8.76 6.50
CA PHE A 83 5.98 -7.94 7.13
C PHE A 83 6.17 -6.44 6.82
N LYS A 84 7.40 -5.91 6.90
CA LYS A 84 7.70 -4.53 6.47
C LYS A 84 7.35 -4.29 5.00
N TYR A 85 7.69 -5.21 4.10
CA TYR A 85 7.29 -5.11 2.68
C TYR A 85 5.78 -5.09 2.50
N CYS A 86 5.02 -5.82 3.31
CA CYS A 86 3.56 -5.81 3.25
C CYS A 86 2.94 -4.51 3.80
N LEU A 87 3.67 -3.76 4.66
CA LEU A 87 3.26 -2.44 5.16
C LEU A 87 3.58 -1.30 4.19
N ALA A 88 4.36 -1.57 3.14
CA ALA A 88 4.75 -0.57 2.19
C ALA A 88 3.50 0.05 1.49
N PRO A 89 3.53 1.35 1.16
CA PRO A 89 2.41 2.05 0.54
C PRO A 89 2.24 1.56 -0.91
N CYS A 90 1.51 0.47 -1.07
CA CYS A 90 1.28 -0.19 -2.35
C CYS A 90 -0.18 -0.64 -2.43
N SER A 91 -0.85 -0.29 -3.52
CA SER A 91 -2.21 -0.76 -3.77
C SER A 91 -2.21 -2.20 -4.24
N THR A 92 -2.81 -3.11 -3.47
CA THR A 92 -3.00 -4.51 -3.88
C THR A 92 -3.97 -4.69 -5.04
N ARG A 93 -4.68 -3.62 -5.42
CA ARG A 93 -5.58 -3.60 -6.58
C ARG A 93 -4.85 -3.30 -7.89
N ASP A 94 -3.68 -2.67 -7.83
CA ASP A 94 -2.88 -2.32 -8.99
C ASP A 94 -1.79 -3.37 -9.22
N ALA A 95 -1.94 -4.13 -10.30
CA ALA A 95 -1.00 -5.20 -10.66
C ALA A 95 0.42 -4.66 -10.96
N ALA A 96 0.54 -3.42 -11.47
CA ALA A 96 1.84 -2.83 -11.76
C ALA A 96 2.60 -2.52 -10.46
N GLN A 97 1.91 -1.97 -9.46
CA GLN A 97 2.51 -1.70 -8.14
C GLN A 97 2.90 -2.98 -7.43
N MET A 98 2.02 -4.00 -7.43
CA MET A 98 2.34 -5.30 -6.85
C MET A 98 3.53 -5.98 -7.52
N ARG A 99 3.67 -5.84 -8.85
CA ARG A 99 4.84 -6.34 -9.58
C ARG A 99 6.12 -5.62 -9.15
N ASN A 100 6.10 -4.29 -9.04
CA ASN A 100 7.26 -3.52 -8.56
C ASN A 100 7.64 -3.94 -7.13
N LEU A 101 6.66 -4.08 -6.23
CA LEU A 101 6.88 -4.57 -4.87
C LEU A 101 7.57 -5.94 -4.86
N TYR A 102 7.12 -6.86 -5.71
CA TYR A 102 7.73 -8.19 -5.83
C TYR A 102 9.15 -8.12 -6.38
N THR A 103 9.40 -7.32 -7.41
CA THR A 103 10.76 -7.14 -7.96
C THR A 103 11.73 -6.61 -6.91
N PHE A 104 11.33 -5.62 -6.13
CA PHE A 104 12.15 -5.08 -5.04
C PHE A 104 12.37 -6.08 -3.91
N ALA A 105 11.33 -6.83 -3.52
CA ALA A 105 11.42 -7.88 -2.52
C ALA A 105 12.31 -9.06 -2.98
N GLN A 106 12.25 -9.40 -4.26
CA GLN A 106 13.08 -10.44 -4.88
C GLN A 106 14.55 -10.02 -4.91
N GLY A 107 14.86 -8.78 -5.30
CA GLY A 107 16.22 -8.24 -5.23
C GLY A 107 16.78 -8.27 -3.81
N HIS A 108 15.96 -7.92 -2.81
CA HIS A 108 16.31 -8.04 -1.40
C HIS A 108 16.59 -9.48 -0.96
N ALA A 109 15.76 -10.44 -1.36
CA ALA A 109 15.98 -11.85 -1.06
C ALA A 109 17.29 -12.40 -1.68
N LEU A 110 17.70 -11.86 -2.82
CA LEU A 110 18.92 -12.26 -3.54
C LEU A 110 20.17 -11.48 -3.12
N GLY A 111 20.06 -10.50 -2.21
CA GLY A 111 21.20 -9.66 -1.85
C GLY A 111 21.61 -8.66 -2.94
N GLN A 112 20.77 -8.43 -3.95
CA GLN A 112 21.08 -7.57 -5.11
C GLN A 112 20.44 -6.19 -4.97
N PRO A 113 21.15 -5.10 -5.31
CA PRO A 113 20.58 -3.76 -5.26
C PRO A 113 19.28 -3.70 -6.10
N ALA A 114 18.26 -3.03 -5.57
CA ALA A 114 16.97 -2.95 -6.23
C ALA A 114 17.07 -2.04 -7.47
N PRO A 115 16.85 -2.55 -8.70
CA PRO A 115 16.94 -1.73 -9.90
C PRO A 115 15.72 -0.81 -10.01
N LEU A 116 15.94 0.49 -10.18
CA LEU A 116 14.86 1.43 -10.48
C LEU A 116 14.73 1.63 -12.00
N ASN A 117 13.91 0.80 -12.64
CA ASN A 117 13.64 0.91 -14.07
C ASN A 117 12.40 1.77 -14.35
N VAL A 118 12.36 2.98 -13.80
CA VAL A 118 11.25 3.93 -14.03
C VAL A 118 11.70 5.02 -14.98
N LEU A 119 11.21 4.96 -16.22
CA LEU A 119 11.45 6.00 -17.23
C LEU A 119 10.32 7.04 -17.17
N LEU A 120 10.66 8.27 -16.81
CA LEU A 120 9.73 9.38 -16.80
C LEU A 120 9.69 10.08 -18.17
N PRO A 121 8.51 10.57 -18.61
CA PRO A 121 8.42 11.37 -19.81
C PRO A 121 9.16 12.71 -19.65
N THR A 122 9.60 13.29 -20.76
CA THR A 122 10.24 14.61 -20.80
C THR A 122 9.21 15.74 -20.88
N ALA A 123 8.07 15.50 -21.53
CA ALA A 123 6.99 16.45 -21.69
C ALA A 123 5.82 16.17 -20.71
N PRO A 124 5.04 17.19 -20.34
CA PRO A 124 3.86 16.99 -19.50
C PRO A 124 2.79 16.17 -20.25
N PRO A 125 2.09 15.24 -19.56
CA PRO A 125 1.06 14.43 -20.17
C PRO A 125 -0.12 15.30 -20.63
N ARG A 126 -0.72 14.94 -21.76
CA ARG A 126 -1.85 15.67 -22.37
C ARG A 126 -3.16 14.92 -22.25
N THR A 127 -3.11 13.60 -22.08
CA THR A 127 -4.29 12.74 -21.98
C THR A 127 -4.49 12.23 -20.55
N LEU A 128 -5.73 11.89 -20.18
CA LEU A 128 -6.03 11.32 -18.86
C LEU A 128 -5.28 9.99 -18.63
N GLN A 129 -5.11 9.19 -19.70
CA GLN A 129 -4.36 7.94 -19.63
C GLN A 129 -2.88 8.20 -19.31
N GLU A 130 -2.24 9.15 -19.98
CA GLU A 130 -0.84 9.51 -19.69
C GLU A 130 -0.67 10.07 -18.27
N VAL A 131 -1.63 10.85 -17.77
CA VAL A 131 -1.65 11.31 -16.37
C VAL A 131 -1.73 10.11 -15.43
N GLN A 132 -2.60 9.13 -15.71
CA GLN A 132 -2.71 7.92 -14.90
C GLN A 132 -1.41 7.11 -14.91
N GLU A 133 -0.77 6.94 -16.06
CA GLU A 133 0.51 6.25 -16.20
C GLU A 133 1.63 6.97 -15.42
N LEU A 134 1.68 8.31 -15.50
CA LEU A 134 2.64 9.10 -14.74
C LEU A 134 2.40 9.01 -13.23
N CYS A 135 1.14 8.98 -12.78
CA CYS A 135 0.79 8.72 -11.38
C CYS A 135 1.25 7.32 -10.92
N SER A 136 1.08 6.28 -11.76
CA SER A 136 1.57 4.94 -11.45
C SER A 136 3.10 4.89 -11.34
N LYS A 137 3.83 5.61 -12.21
CA LYS A 137 5.29 5.75 -12.13
C LYS A 137 5.71 6.49 -10.86
N HIS A 138 5.04 7.58 -10.52
CA HIS A 138 5.26 8.30 -9.26
C HIS A 138 5.05 7.39 -8.03
N ALA A 139 3.98 6.60 -8.01
CA ALA A 139 3.71 5.66 -6.92
C ALA A 139 4.82 4.59 -6.79
N ALA A 140 5.43 4.17 -7.90
CA ALA A 140 6.58 3.26 -7.87
C ALA A 140 7.83 3.91 -7.25
N LEU A 141 8.06 5.20 -7.54
CA LEU A 141 9.14 5.99 -6.92
C LEU A 141 8.91 6.17 -5.41
N ASP A 142 7.68 6.46 -5.00
CA ASP A 142 7.30 6.52 -3.58
C ASP A 142 7.55 5.20 -2.85
N LEU A 143 7.16 4.09 -3.48
CA LEU A 143 7.40 2.76 -2.94
C LEU A 143 8.90 2.50 -2.76
N TYR A 144 9.72 2.87 -3.74
CA TYR A 144 11.18 2.73 -3.65
C TYR A 144 11.75 3.54 -2.49
N LEU A 145 11.38 4.83 -2.37
CA LEU A 145 11.85 5.70 -1.29
C LEU A 145 11.43 5.18 0.09
N TRP A 146 10.18 4.69 0.22
CA TRP A 146 9.70 4.09 1.46
C TRP A 146 10.56 2.88 1.86
N LEU A 147 10.81 1.97 0.92
CA LEU A 147 11.63 0.78 1.17
C LEU A 147 13.09 1.13 1.47
N ALA A 148 13.64 2.13 0.80
CA ALA A 148 15.01 2.59 1.03
C ALA A 148 15.21 3.14 2.45
N ASN A 149 14.21 3.84 3.00
CA ASN A 149 14.24 4.31 4.39
C ASN A 149 14.21 3.14 5.40
N HIS A 150 13.54 2.03 5.06
CA HIS A 150 13.46 0.84 5.93
C HIS A 150 14.63 -0.13 5.74
N PHE A 151 15.31 -0.12 4.59
CA PHE A 151 16.42 -1.01 4.23
C PHE A 151 17.61 -0.24 3.62
N PRO A 152 18.31 0.64 4.38
CA PRO A 152 19.30 1.58 3.81
C PRO A 152 20.46 0.93 3.05
N ARG A 153 20.84 -0.30 3.40
CA ARG A 153 21.96 -1.02 2.77
C ARG A 153 21.64 -1.54 1.36
N HIS A 154 20.35 -1.58 1.00
CA HIS A 154 19.89 -2.25 -0.22
C HIS A 154 19.53 -1.30 -1.36
N TYR A 155 19.36 -0.01 -1.05
CA TYR A 155 18.87 1.02 -1.95
C TYR A 155 19.87 2.19 -1.97
N ALA A 156 20.70 2.27 -3.01
CA ALA A 156 21.78 3.25 -3.10
C ALA A 156 21.39 4.55 -3.81
N GLU A 157 20.36 4.54 -4.65
CA GLU A 157 20.07 5.61 -5.62
C GLU A 157 19.07 6.67 -5.11
N LEU A 158 19.06 6.95 -3.80
CA LEU A 158 18.08 7.84 -3.15
C LEU A 158 17.94 9.21 -3.83
N LYS A 159 19.06 9.92 -4.02
CA LYS A 159 19.06 11.28 -4.60
C LYS A 159 18.49 11.31 -6.02
N VAL A 160 18.77 10.27 -6.81
CA VAL A 160 18.27 10.17 -8.19
C VAL A 160 16.76 9.96 -8.18
N VAL A 161 16.26 9.08 -7.30
CA VAL A 161 14.82 8.81 -7.16
C VAL A 161 14.08 10.04 -6.67
N GLU A 162 14.64 10.80 -5.72
CA GLU A 162 14.06 12.05 -5.22
C GLU A 162 13.94 13.10 -6.34
N ALA A 163 14.98 13.27 -7.15
CA ALA A 163 14.97 14.18 -8.29
C ALA A 163 13.93 13.74 -9.35
N GLN A 164 13.86 12.44 -9.64
CA GLN A 164 12.85 11.87 -10.54
C GLN A 164 11.43 12.10 -10.01
N LYS A 165 11.19 11.87 -8.71
CA LYS A 165 9.90 12.12 -8.07
C LYS A 165 9.51 13.59 -8.17
N ALA A 166 10.42 14.52 -7.88
CA ALA A 166 10.19 15.94 -8.02
C ALA A 166 9.85 16.33 -9.47
N HIS A 167 10.55 15.76 -10.45
CA HIS A 167 10.25 15.95 -11.87
C HIS A 167 8.86 15.41 -12.25
N ALA A 168 8.48 14.23 -11.79
CA ALA A 168 7.15 13.66 -12.03
C ALA A 168 6.04 14.57 -11.44
N ILE A 169 6.22 15.08 -10.23
CA ILE A 169 5.27 16.02 -9.59
C ILE A 169 5.14 17.31 -10.41
N ARG A 170 6.25 17.85 -10.92
CA ARG A 170 6.24 19.05 -11.76
C ARG A 170 5.47 18.84 -13.06
N LEU A 171 5.65 17.68 -13.71
CA LEU A 171 4.92 17.33 -14.93
C LEU A 171 3.42 17.13 -14.67
N LEU A 172 3.06 16.45 -13.58
CA LEU A 172 1.66 16.27 -13.17
C LEU A 172 0.99 17.62 -12.88
N ARG A 173 1.66 18.51 -12.16
CA ARG A 173 1.18 19.87 -11.90
C ARG A 173 0.92 20.62 -13.20
N ALA A 174 1.89 20.65 -14.10
CA ALA A 174 1.76 21.33 -15.39
C ALA A 174 0.61 20.75 -16.23
N ALA A 175 0.41 19.43 -16.22
CA ALA A 175 -0.70 18.80 -16.91
C ALA A 175 -2.06 19.21 -16.34
N LEU A 176 -2.20 19.20 -15.00
CA LEU A 176 -3.44 19.54 -14.32
C LEU A 176 -3.78 21.03 -14.43
N GLU A 177 -2.79 21.92 -14.31
CA GLU A 177 -2.93 23.37 -14.52
C GLU A 177 -3.24 23.68 -15.99
N GLY A 178 -2.71 22.87 -16.91
CA GLY A 178 -2.91 22.99 -18.34
C GLY A 178 -4.32 22.63 -18.82
N GLY A 179 -5.15 21.99 -17.98
CA GLY A 179 -6.63 21.86 -17.95
C GLY A 179 -7.45 21.69 -19.24
N ALA A 180 -7.16 22.44 -20.29
CA ALA A 180 -7.91 22.56 -21.54
C ALA A 180 -7.85 21.32 -22.47
N ALA A 181 -7.03 20.31 -22.18
CA ALA A 181 -6.88 19.12 -23.03
C ALA A 181 -7.73 17.91 -22.59
N PHE A 182 -8.29 17.92 -21.38
CA PHE A 182 -9.05 16.77 -20.85
C PHE A 182 -10.54 16.76 -21.27
N GLU A 183 -11.03 17.83 -21.92
CA GLU A 183 -12.46 18.02 -22.21
C GLU A 183 -13.03 17.18 -23.37
N GLN A 184 -12.23 16.41 -24.12
CA GLN A 184 -12.75 15.67 -25.29
C GLN A 184 -13.40 14.31 -24.99
N GLY A 185 -13.41 13.86 -23.72
CA GLY A 185 -14.12 12.66 -23.30
C GLY A 185 -15.24 13.00 -22.33
N GLY A 186 -16.45 13.26 -22.84
CA GLY A 186 -17.63 13.55 -22.00
C GLY A 186 -17.78 12.54 -20.87
N TYR A 187 -17.66 13.01 -19.62
CA TYR A 187 -17.82 12.21 -18.43
C TYR A 187 -19.32 11.93 -18.20
N ASP A 188 -19.84 10.84 -18.77
CA ASP A 188 -21.22 10.43 -18.51
C ASP A 188 -21.31 9.67 -17.18
N HIS A 189 -21.71 10.39 -16.13
CA HIS A 189 -21.99 9.83 -14.80
C HIS A 189 -22.98 8.65 -14.85
N ARG A 190 -23.88 8.62 -15.84
CA ARG A 190 -24.88 7.56 -16.03
C ARG A 190 -24.24 6.27 -16.51
N GLU A 191 -23.29 6.34 -17.44
CA GLU A 191 -22.56 5.18 -17.96
C GLU A 191 -21.65 4.58 -16.88
N MET A 192 -20.90 5.41 -16.15
CA MET A 192 -20.05 4.96 -15.04
C MET A 192 -20.87 4.28 -13.94
N SER A 193 -21.97 4.90 -13.53
CA SER A 193 -22.89 4.33 -12.53
C SER A 193 -23.52 3.02 -13.01
N ALA A 194 -23.84 2.92 -14.30
CA ALA A 194 -24.34 1.69 -14.90
C ALA A 194 -23.27 0.59 -14.92
N ARG A 195 -22.00 0.91 -15.23
CA ARG A 195 -20.89 -0.05 -15.21
C ARG A 195 -20.56 -0.55 -13.80
N VAL A 196 -20.57 0.35 -12.80
CA VAL A 196 -20.37 -0.02 -11.39
C VAL A 196 -21.52 -0.90 -10.91
N ARG A 197 -22.78 -0.55 -11.21
CA ARG A 197 -23.94 -1.38 -10.88
C ARG A 197 -23.90 -2.73 -11.60
N ALA A 198 -23.56 -2.76 -12.88
CA ALA A 198 -23.43 -3.99 -13.66
C ALA A 198 -22.33 -4.90 -13.10
N ARG A 199 -21.20 -4.33 -12.64
CA ARG A 199 -20.12 -5.09 -11.99
C ARG A 199 -20.52 -5.62 -10.61
N ALA A 200 -21.34 -4.88 -9.86
CA ALA A 200 -21.87 -5.31 -8.57
C ALA A 200 -22.96 -6.39 -8.72
N LEU A 201 -23.74 -6.33 -9.79
CA LEU A 201 -24.80 -7.29 -10.13
C LEU A 201 -24.30 -8.48 -10.98
N ALA A 202 -23.05 -8.44 -11.45
CA ALA A 202 -22.48 -9.52 -12.24
C ALA A 202 -22.41 -10.78 -11.37
N PRO A 203 -22.93 -11.93 -11.84
CA PRO A 203 -22.80 -13.17 -11.10
C PRO A 203 -21.32 -13.48 -10.92
N ALA A 204 -20.91 -13.72 -9.67
CA ALA A 204 -19.57 -14.21 -9.38
C ALA A 204 -19.36 -15.48 -10.19
N ASN A 205 -18.51 -15.42 -11.22
CA ASN A 205 -18.14 -16.57 -12.02
C ASN A 205 -17.30 -17.51 -11.13
N ARG A 206 -17.99 -18.29 -10.29
CA ARG A 206 -17.41 -19.42 -9.59
C ARG A 206 -17.15 -20.46 -10.67
N GLY A 207 -15.87 -20.66 -11.00
CA GLY A 207 -15.46 -21.78 -11.84
C GLY A 207 -16.02 -23.11 -11.31
N PRO A 208 -16.16 -24.12 -12.16
CA PRO A 208 -16.77 -25.39 -11.79
C PRO A 208 -15.86 -26.10 -10.76
N GLY A 209 -16.28 -26.10 -9.50
CA GLY A 209 -15.52 -26.71 -8.40
C GLY A 209 -15.88 -26.27 -6.98
N ALA A 210 -16.70 -25.23 -6.79
CA ALA A 210 -17.10 -24.79 -5.45
C ALA A 210 -18.37 -25.52 -4.98
N VAL A 211 -18.17 -26.59 -4.20
CA VAL A 211 -19.21 -27.29 -3.42
C VAL A 211 -19.98 -26.29 -2.55
N ALA A 212 -21.30 -26.31 -2.65
CA ALA A 212 -22.20 -25.49 -1.85
C ALA A 212 -22.17 -25.94 -0.39
N LEU A 213 -21.66 -25.10 0.52
CA LEU A 213 -21.95 -25.21 1.94
C LEU A 213 -23.08 -24.22 2.25
N GLY A 214 -24.25 -24.79 2.55
CA GLY A 214 -25.48 -24.09 2.87
C GLY A 214 -25.33 -23.19 4.09
N GLN A 215 -26.00 -22.06 4.01
CA GLN A 215 -26.29 -21.19 5.14
C GLN A 215 -27.28 -21.93 6.05
N HIS A 216 -26.85 -22.29 7.24
CA HIS A 216 -27.76 -22.51 8.36
C HIS A 216 -27.10 -21.86 9.59
N LEU A 217 -27.74 -20.82 10.12
CA LEU A 217 -27.46 -20.36 11.49
C LEU A 217 -27.77 -21.52 12.45
N PRO A 218 -26.97 -21.72 13.51
CA PRO A 218 -27.46 -22.40 14.70
C PRO A 218 -27.44 -21.46 15.91
N SER A 219 -28.64 -21.22 16.42
CA SER A 219 -28.88 -20.88 17.81
C SER A 219 -28.79 -22.17 18.65
N ALA A 220 -28.06 -22.09 19.76
CA ALA A 220 -28.09 -22.93 20.96
C ALA A 220 -27.65 -24.42 20.90
N VAL A 221 -26.85 -24.78 21.91
CA VAL A 221 -26.33 -26.09 22.39
C VAL A 221 -27.53 -26.93 22.95
N PRO A 222 -27.62 -28.30 22.91
CA PRO A 222 -26.62 -29.23 23.48
C PRO A 222 -26.48 -30.70 22.95
N SER A 223 -25.42 -31.34 23.47
CA SER A 223 -25.23 -32.76 23.91
C SER A 223 -25.14 -33.98 22.95
N SER A 224 -23.95 -34.61 22.99
CA SER A 224 -23.58 -36.05 23.08
C SER A 224 -23.99 -37.11 22.02
N GLY A 225 -22.98 -37.91 21.60
CA GLY A 225 -23.08 -39.27 20.99
C GLY A 225 -22.42 -39.36 19.61
N SER A 226 -21.19 -39.88 19.42
CA SER A 226 -20.71 -41.27 19.40
C SER A 226 -20.82 -41.99 18.02
N LEU A 227 -19.67 -42.55 17.57
CA LEU A 227 -19.44 -43.61 16.54
C LEU A 227 -19.68 -43.22 15.06
N SER A 228 -19.00 -43.75 14.03
CA SER A 228 -17.85 -44.64 13.81
C SER A 228 -17.73 -44.83 12.28
N GLY A 229 -16.52 -45.03 11.73
CA GLY A 229 -16.30 -46.04 10.68
C GLY A 229 -16.21 -45.62 9.20
N ALA A 230 -15.03 -45.95 8.63
CA ALA A 230 -14.72 -46.36 7.24
C ALA A 230 -14.90 -45.33 6.09
N GLY A 231 -14.08 -45.28 5.03
CA GLY A 231 -12.95 -46.07 4.56
C GLY A 231 -12.79 -45.92 3.02
N VAL A 232 -11.54 -45.89 2.55
CA VAL A 232 -11.04 -46.53 1.29
C VAL A 232 -11.12 -45.81 -0.09
N SER A 233 -9.91 -45.62 -0.65
CA SER A 233 -9.39 -45.84 -2.03
C SER A 233 -9.63 -44.95 -3.29
N THR A 234 -8.49 -44.37 -3.75
CA THR A 234 -7.70 -44.61 -5.00
C THR A 234 -8.10 -44.10 -6.41
N GLN A 235 -7.03 -43.70 -7.13
CA GLN A 235 -6.73 -43.60 -8.59
C GLN A 235 -6.89 -42.20 -9.23
N LEU A 236 -5.80 -41.52 -9.64
CA LEU A 236 -4.89 -41.70 -10.82
C LEU A 236 -5.51 -41.30 -12.16
N GLY A 237 -4.90 -40.31 -12.83
CA GLY A 237 -5.20 -39.93 -14.22
C GLY A 237 -4.32 -38.79 -14.74
N ASN A 238 -3.37 -39.14 -15.62
CA ASN A 238 -2.44 -38.29 -16.36
C ASN A 238 -3.12 -37.40 -17.42
N GLY A 239 -2.46 -36.30 -17.83
CA GLY A 239 -2.77 -35.60 -19.09
C GLY A 239 -1.90 -34.37 -19.37
N ASN A 240 -0.86 -34.55 -20.21
CA ASN A 240 -0.01 -33.49 -20.77
C ASN A 240 -0.78 -32.59 -21.77
N SER A 241 -0.37 -31.33 -21.92
CA SER A 241 -0.33 -30.63 -23.23
C SER A 241 0.47 -29.32 -23.19
N SER A 242 1.46 -29.28 -24.08
CA SER A 242 2.33 -28.17 -24.49
C SER A 242 1.58 -27.03 -25.18
N ARG A 243 2.06 -25.78 -25.05
CA ARG A 243 2.09 -24.81 -26.15
C ARG A 243 3.09 -23.66 -25.92
N ARG A 244 3.99 -23.54 -26.90
CA ARG A 244 4.94 -22.46 -27.21
C ARG A 244 4.20 -21.17 -27.60
N GLY A 245 4.81 -20.03 -27.28
CA GLY A 245 4.53 -18.73 -27.91
C GLY A 245 5.68 -17.76 -27.67
N LYS A 246 6.40 -17.40 -28.75
CA LYS A 246 7.44 -16.36 -28.82
C LYS A 246 6.80 -14.96 -28.86
N ALA A 247 7.47 -13.96 -28.30
CA ALA A 247 7.39 -12.54 -28.66
C ALA A 247 8.69 -11.91 -28.13
N GLU A 248 9.64 -11.61 -29.02
CA GLU A 248 9.85 -10.33 -29.70
C GLU A 248 10.55 -9.30 -28.80
N GLU A 249 11.72 -8.91 -29.29
CA GLU A 249 12.83 -8.23 -28.63
C GLU A 249 12.72 -6.76 -29.03
N GLU A 250 12.35 -5.89 -28.08
CA GLU A 250 12.33 -4.44 -28.29
C GLU A 250 13.65 -3.80 -27.83
N GLU A 251 14.23 -3.03 -28.73
CA GLU A 251 15.53 -2.40 -28.70
C GLU A 251 15.62 -1.30 -27.61
N LEU A 252 16.57 -1.47 -26.69
CA LEU A 252 16.79 -0.63 -25.51
C LEU A 252 17.67 0.57 -25.86
N ALA A 253 17.09 1.77 -25.97
CA ALA A 253 17.86 3.01 -26.06
C ALA A 253 18.29 3.49 -24.66
N THR A 254 19.54 3.22 -24.30
CA THR A 254 20.21 3.79 -23.12
C THR A 254 20.53 5.26 -23.38
N VAL A 255 19.84 6.18 -22.69
CA VAL A 255 20.20 7.61 -22.73
C VAL A 255 21.21 7.89 -21.62
N VAL A 256 22.44 8.21 -22.03
CA VAL A 256 23.49 8.76 -21.18
C VAL A 256 23.10 10.18 -20.80
N PHE A 257 22.90 10.44 -19.51
CA PHE A 257 22.68 11.78 -18.99
C PHE A 257 24.03 12.52 -18.96
N VAL A 258 24.18 13.54 -19.80
CA VAL A 258 25.30 14.46 -19.79
C VAL A 258 24.96 15.59 -18.80
N PRO A 259 25.72 15.78 -17.71
CA PRO A 259 25.53 16.94 -16.84
C PRO A 259 26.02 18.20 -17.57
N GLU A 260 25.16 19.23 -17.64
CA GLU A 260 25.52 20.57 -18.09
C GLU A 260 26.55 21.22 -17.12
N PRO A 261 27.49 22.02 -17.63
CA PRO A 261 28.63 22.51 -16.85
C PRO A 261 28.36 23.85 -16.14
N GLY A 262 28.94 23.98 -14.94
CA GLY A 262 29.36 25.27 -14.39
C GLY A 262 28.36 26.00 -13.50
N LEU A 263 28.49 25.79 -12.18
CA LEU A 263 28.37 26.89 -11.21
C LEU A 263 29.55 26.74 -10.25
N ASP A 264 30.39 27.77 -10.19
CA ASP A 264 31.68 27.76 -9.50
C ASP A 264 31.58 27.58 -7.97
N PRO A 265 32.62 27.01 -7.34
CA PRO A 265 32.66 26.75 -5.91
C PRO A 265 33.45 27.82 -5.15
N GLU A 266 32.81 28.93 -4.76
CA GLU A 266 33.33 29.80 -3.69
C GLU A 266 32.15 30.37 -2.90
N ASP A 267 31.72 29.62 -1.88
CA ASP A 267 31.17 30.14 -0.62
C ASP A 267 31.11 28.95 0.37
N GLU A 268 32.30 28.36 0.59
CA GLU A 268 32.55 27.56 1.77
C GLU A 268 33.17 28.47 2.84
N LEU A 269 32.55 28.44 4.02
CA LEU A 269 33.14 28.71 5.35
C LEU A 269 33.41 30.16 5.74
N LEU A 270 32.54 30.70 6.60
CA LEU A 270 32.97 31.50 7.75
C LEU A 270 32.00 31.36 8.95
N LEU A 271 32.60 31.14 10.13
CA LEU A 271 32.11 31.24 11.52
C LEU A 271 31.49 29.95 12.09
N SER A 272 32.26 29.02 12.68
CA SER A 272 33.07 29.07 13.92
C SER A 272 32.26 29.25 15.21
N ASP A 273 32.49 28.28 16.10
CA ASP A 273 32.05 28.10 17.48
C ASP A 273 31.96 29.38 18.33
N GLY A 274 30.95 29.40 19.21
CA GLY A 274 30.82 30.33 20.32
C GLY A 274 29.80 29.81 21.34
N GLU A 275 30.31 29.22 22.43
CA GLU A 275 29.62 29.01 23.70
C GLU A 275 29.06 30.33 24.27
N GLU A 276 27.89 30.28 24.91
CA GLU A 276 27.58 30.78 26.27
C GLU A 276 26.07 31.05 26.49
N ASP A 277 25.51 30.23 27.40
CA ASP A 277 24.62 30.52 28.54
C ASP A 277 23.30 31.32 28.46
N ASP A 278 22.29 30.63 29.03
CA ASP A 278 21.21 31.04 29.94
C ASP A 278 20.61 32.47 29.87
N SER A 279 19.31 32.54 29.57
CA SER A 279 18.30 33.11 30.48
C SER A 279 16.87 33.00 29.93
N ASP A 280 16.02 32.37 30.75
CA ASP A 280 14.60 32.66 31.02
C ASP A 280 13.68 33.10 29.87
N VAL A 281 12.77 32.20 29.49
CA VAL A 281 11.48 32.58 28.90
C VAL A 281 10.36 32.11 29.82
N GLU A 282 9.90 33.03 30.67
CA GLU A 282 8.72 32.87 31.52
C GLU A 282 7.46 32.58 30.69
N LEU A 283 6.71 31.61 31.21
CA LEU A 283 5.31 31.34 30.90
C LEU A 283 4.44 32.49 31.40
N LEU A 284 3.73 33.17 30.50
CA LEU A 284 2.56 33.99 30.87
C LEU A 284 1.31 33.45 30.18
N VAL A 285 0.63 32.61 30.94
CA VAL A 285 -0.81 32.35 30.84
C VAL A 285 -1.50 33.59 31.37
N ASP A 286 -2.34 34.24 30.57
CA ASP A 286 -3.35 35.14 31.12
C ASP A 286 -4.72 34.86 30.53
N CYS A 287 -5.62 34.46 31.42
CA CYS A 287 -6.98 34.07 31.18
C CYS A 287 -7.80 34.78 32.27
N SER A 288 -8.40 35.93 31.98
CA SER A 288 -9.50 36.50 32.79
C SER A 288 -10.26 37.64 32.13
N SER A 289 -11.48 37.31 31.73
CA SER A 289 -12.77 38.01 31.99
C SER A 289 -12.79 39.47 32.49
N LYS A 290 -13.52 40.31 31.74
CA LYS A 290 -14.40 41.41 32.21
C LYS A 290 -15.61 41.42 31.24
N VAL A 291 -16.85 41.10 31.60
CA VAL A 291 -17.83 41.78 32.48
C VAL A 291 -17.88 43.29 32.20
N GLU A 292 -18.79 43.67 31.30
CA GLU A 292 -19.25 45.06 31.12
C GLU A 292 -20.62 45.22 31.78
N ASP A 293 -20.67 46.07 32.81
CA ASP A 293 -21.89 46.65 33.37
C ASP A 293 -21.73 48.18 33.37
N GLY A 294 -22.69 48.87 32.75
CA GLY A 294 -23.17 50.19 33.15
C GLY A 294 -22.44 51.45 32.65
N LYS A 295 -23.07 52.12 31.68
CA LYS A 295 -23.75 53.40 31.95
C LYS A 295 -24.86 53.69 30.93
#